data_AF-I8U471-F1
#
_entry.id   AF-I8U471-F1
#
_cell.length_a   1.000
_cell.length_b   1.000
_cell.length_c   1.000
_cell.angle_alpha   90.00
_cell.angle_beta   90.00
_cell.angle_gamma   90.00
#
_symmetry.space_group_name_H-M   'P 1'
#
loop_
_entity.id
_entity.type
_entity.pdbx_description
1 polymer ?
#
loop_
_entity_poly.entity_id
_entity_poly.type
_entity_poly.pdbx_seq_one_letter_code
_entity_poly.pdbx_strand_id
1 'polypeptide(L)'
;MTLRNPILATFVAVSTSLPSDALKSDATDFIGYLRCIATDKSAAEGWCGITLGGSMTDALLFVAYPDGDAVRTSLRFTSEYAMPGVYSGNATVKPISATANSTGFSLIFHCQDCLHWSQGETTGSASTSSGLLDLGYAQSVKAPSNPSCAAELKLARHDIQGTWTAMLDDHAASDSYDKWRALAKDAVPEKCSA
;
A
#
# COMPACT_ATOMS: atom_id res chain seq x y z
N MET A 1 -7.13 14.11 -6.83
CA MET A 1 -7.88 13.82 -8.06
C MET A 1 -8.27 12.35 -8.04
N THR A 2 -9.55 12.00 -8.09
CA THR A 2 -10.00 10.60 -8.05
C THR A 2 -9.98 10.04 -9.46
N LEU A 3 -8.99 9.20 -9.79
CA LEU A 3 -8.97 8.45 -11.05
C LEU A 3 -10.11 7.42 -11.00
N ARG A 4 -11.25 7.69 -11.66
CA ARG A 4 -12.37 6.74 -11.79
C ARG A 4 -12.31 6.07 -13.16
N ASN A 5 -12.01 4.77 -13.17
CA ASN A 5 -12.23 3.92 -14.34
C ASN A 5 -13.67 3.34 -14.28
N PRO A 6 -14.58 3.66 -15.22
CA PRO A 6 -16.02 3.49 -15.04
C PRO A 6 -16.61 2.09 -15.33
N ILE A 7 -15.82 1.01 -15.45
CA ILE A 7 -16.35 -0.31 -15.88
C ILE A 7 -16.21 -1.45 -14.84
N LEU A 8 -15.48 -1.29 -13.74
CA LEU A 8 -15.52 -2.23 -12.63
C LEU A 8 -15.81 -1.47 -11.34
N ALA A 9 -16.76 -1.95 -10.53
CA ALA A 9 -16.84 -1.57 -9.12
C ALA A 9 -15.43 -1.77 -8.53
N THR A 10 -14.70 -0.67 -8.32
CA THR A 10 -13.28 -0.75 -8.02
C THR A 10 -13.14 -1.13 -6.54
N PHE A 11 -12.90 -2.40 -6.27
CA PHE A 11 -12.82 -2.93 -4.91
C PHE A 11 -11.57 -2.46 -4.15
N VAL A 12 -10.52 -2.04 -4.88
CA VAL A 12 -9.34 -1.38 -4.31
C VAL A 12 -9.11 -0.05 -5.04
N ALA A 13 -9.26 1.07 -4.33
CA ALA A 13 -8.93 2.39 -4.86
C ALA A 13 -7.62 2.90 -4.25
N VAL A 14 -6.75 3.42 -5.11
CA VAL A 14 -5.42 3.92 -4.75
C VAL A 14 -5.26 5.34 -5.30
N SER A 15 -4.76 6.25 -4.48
CA SER A 15 -4.25 7.54 -4.96
C SER A 15 -3.03 7.96 -4.16
N THR A 16 -2.16 8.76 -4.79
CA THR A 16 -0.94 9.26 -4.17
C THR A 16 -0.93 10.79 -4.14
N SER A 17 -0.22 11.34 -3.16
CA SER A 17 0.27 12.71 -3.15
C SER A 17 1.77 12.66 -2.94
N LEU A 18 2.48 13.53 -3.63
CA LEU A 18 3.94 13.54 -3.74
C LEU A 18 4.50 14.92 -3.34
N PRO A 19 5.81 14.99 -2.98
CA PRO A 19 6.54 16.25 -2.88
C PRO A 19 6.37 17.14 -4.11
N SER A 20 6.45 18.45 -3.95
CA SER A 20 6.23 19.45 -5.01
C SER A 20 7.14 19.29 -6.23
N ASP A 21 8.33 18.73 -6.04
CA ASP A 21 9.35 18.50 -7.08
C ASP A 21 9.35 17.07 -7.65
N ALA A 22 8.43 16.21 -7.21
CA ALA A 22 8.42 14.78 -7.54
C ALA A 22 8.26 14.46 -9.04
N LEU A 23 7.75 15.40 -9.85
CA LEU A 23 7.67 15.25 -11.31
C LEU A 23 8.93 15.73 -12.04
N LYS A 24 9.91 16.28 -11.31
CA LYS A 24 11.21 16.73 -11.84
C LYS A 24 12.36 15.89 -11.31
N SER A 25 12.23 15.38 -10.09
CA SER A 25 13.18 14.50 -9.42
C SER A 25 12.41 13.38 -8.74
N ASP A 26 12.93 12.16 -8.79
CA ASP A 26 12.24 11.01 -8.22
C ASP A 26 12.09 11.16 -6.71
N ALA A 27 10.85 11.11 -6.24
CA ALA A 27 10.55 11.10 -4.81
C ALA A 27 10.86 9.72 -4.23
N THR A 28 11.29 9.69 -2.97
CA THR A 28 11.43 8.44 -2.19
C THR A 28 10.17 8.12 -1.39
N ASP A 29 9.44 9.16 -1.01
CA ASP A 29 8.30 9.11 -0.11
C ASP A 29 7.01 9.48 -0.84
N PHE A 30 5.88 8.98 -0.36
CA PHE A 30 4.57 9.45 -0.80
C PHE A 30 3.54 9.38 0.32
N ILE A 31 2.45 10.13 0.17
CA ILE A 31 1.23 9.95 0.95
C ILE A 31 0.26 9.14 0.11
N GLY A 32 -0.09 7.96 0.59
CA GLY A 32 -1.05 7.08 -0.06
C GLY A 32 -2.44 7.19 0.55
N TYR A 33 -3.45 7.08 -0.29
CA TYR A 33 -4.79 6.68 0.12
C TYR A 33 -5.09 5.31 -0.47
N LEU A 34 -5.49 4.39 0.40
CA LEU A 34 -5.93 3.06 0.04
C LEU A 34 -7.33 2.85 0.58
N ARG A 35 -8.26 2.46 -0.29
CA ARG A 35 -9.61 2.05 0.10
C ARG A 35 -9.88 0.65 -0.39
N CYS A 36 -10.29 -0.23 0.51
CA CYS A 36 -10.54 -1.62 0.22
C CYS A 36 -11.96 -1.96 0.64
N ILE A 37 -12.79 -2.20 -0.38
CA ILE A 37 -14.24 -2.37 -0.24
C ILE A 37 -14.54 -3.87 -0.17
N ALA A 38 -15.44 -4.24 0.75
CA ALA A 38 -15.96 -5.60 0.82
C ALA A 38 -16.65 -5.99 -0.49
N THR A 39 -16.30 -7.15 -1.04
CA THR A 39 -17.00 -7.74 -2.20
C THR A 39 -18.25 -8.48 -1.73
N ASP A 40 -19.08 -8.96 -2.67
CA ASP A 40 -20.32 -9.72 -2.39
C ASP A 40 -20.08 -11.03 -1.58
N LYS A 41 -18.81 -11.41 -1.39
CA LYS A 41 -18.37 -12.54 -0.55
C LYS A 41 -17.86 -12.10 0.85
N SER A 42 -18.05 -10.83 1.22
CA SER A 42 -17.66 -10.13 2.47
C SER A 42 -16.16 -10.10 2.77
N ALA A 43 -15.55 -8.90 2.76
CA ALA A 43 -14.15 -8.65 3.13
C ALA A 43 -13.98 -7.53 4.17
N ALA A 44 -14.95 -7.31 5.07
CA ALA A 44 -14.74 -6.37 6.18
C ALA A 44 -13.54 -6.75 7.06
N GLU A 45 -13.17 -8.04 7.06
CA GLU A 45 -12.03 -8.60 7.79
C GLU A 45 -10.88 -9.02 6.88
N GLY A 46 -11.04 -8.88 5.56
CA GLY A 46 -10.06 -9.31 4.56
C GLY A 46 -8.84 -8.40 4.47
N TRP A 47 -8.02 -8.58 3.44
CA TRP A 47 -6.85 -7.75 3.19
C TRP A 47 -6.80 -7.26 1.76
N CYS A 48 -6.08 -6.16 1.56
CA CYS A 48 -5.70 -5.69 0.23
C CYS A 48 -4.25 -5.25 0.24
N GLY A 49 -3.66 -5.18 -0.94
CA GLY A 49 -2.31 -4.70 -1.10
C GLY A 49 -2.09 -4.01 -2.42
N ILE A 50 -1.00 -3.27 -2.47
CA ILE A 50 -0.50 -2.61 -3.67
C ILE A 50 0.98 -2.97 -3.87
N THR A 51 1.41 -2.98 -5.12
CA THR A 51 2.82 -3.00 -5.50
C THR A 51 3.16 -1.72 -6.23
N LEU A 52 4.35 -1.19 -5.98
CA LEU A 52 4.86 0.04 -6.59
C LEU A 52 5.78 -0.24 -7.80
N GLY A 53 5.96 -1.51 -8.16
CA GLY A 53 6.78 -1.93 -9.31
C GLY A 53 6.01 -2.72 -10.37
N GLY A 54 4.68 -2.61 -10.40
CA GLY A 54 3.81 -3.28 -11.39
C GLY A 54 3.72 -4.80 -11.30
N SER A 55 4.62 -5.47 -10.57
CA SER A 55 4.65 -6.93 -10.37
C SER A 55 4.50 -7.31 -8.90
N MET A 56 3.98 -8.52 -8.64
CA MET A 56 4.01 -9.12 -7.30
C MET A 56 5.44 -9.46 -6.86
N THR A 57 6.28 -9.89 -7.80
CA THR A 57 7.66 -10.27 -7.51
C THR A 57 8.60 -9.10 -7.71
N ASP A 58 9.71 -9.12 -6.97
CA ASP A 58 10.86 -8.23 -7.14
C ASP A 58 10.52 -6.73 -6.99
N ALA A 59 9.44 -6.43 -6.26
CA ALA A 59 8.97 -5.09 -5.97
C ALA A 59 8.49 -4.96 -4.51
N LEU A 60 8.50 -3.73 -3.99
CA LEU A 60 7.93 -3.46 -2.67
C LEU A 60 6.42 -3.70 -2.69
N LEU A 61 5.96 -4.55 -1.78
CA LEU A 61 4.55 -4.84 -1.57
C LEU A 61 4.08 -4.15 -0.29
N PHE A 62 3.00 -3.39 -0.39
CA PHE A 62 2.32 -2.80 0.75
C PHE A 62 1.02 -3.57 0.97
N VAL A 63 0.84 -4.14 2.15
CA VAL A 63 -0.39 -4.85 2.54
C VAL A 63 -1.08 -4.10 3.65
N ALA A 64 -2.41 -3.96 3.60
CA ALA A 64 -3.24 -3.41 4.66
C ALA A 64 -4.43 -4.32 4.96
N TYR A 65 -4.84 -4.33 6.23
CA TYR A 65 -5.94 -5.14 6.73
C TYR A 65 -6.45 -4.59 8.07
N PRO A 66 -7.70 -4.86 8.44
CA PRO A 66 -8.22 -4.50 9.75
C PRO A 66 -7.77 -5.50 10.83
N ASP A 67 -7.56 -4.99 12.04
CA ASP A 67 -7.31 -5.76 13.27
C ASP A 67 -8.09 -5.10 14.42
N GLY A 68 -9.29 -5.63 14.69
CA GLY A 68 -10.27 -4.94 15.55
C GLY A 68 -10.65 -3.58 14.97
N ASP A 69 -10.53 -2.53 15.78
CA ASP A 69 -10.82 -1.13 15.38
C ASP A 69 -9.66 -0.45 14.65
N ALA A 70 -8.51 -1.12 14.52
CA ALA A 70 -7.33 -0.58 13.84
C ALA A 70 -7.24 -1.07 12.40
N VAL A 71 -6.57 -0.29 11.54
CA VAL A 71 -6.08 -0.77 10.24
C VAL A 71 -4.57 -0.89 10.34
N ARG A 72 -4.06 -2.12 10.18
CA ARG A 72 -2.64 -2.43 10.19
C ARG A 72 -2.09 -2.49 8.78
N THR A 73 -0.79 -2.29 8.69
CA THR A 73 -0.04 -2.35 7.44
C THR A 73 1.17 -3.26 7.59
N SER A 74 1.61 -3.87 6.51
CA SER A 74 2.81 -4.69 6.48
C SER A 74 3.53 -4.52 5.14
N LEU A 75 4.80 -4.13 5.21
CA LEU A 75 5.68 -4.10 4.04
C LEU A 75 6.24 -5.49 3.78
N ARG A 76 6.19 -5.91 2.52
CA ARG A 76 6.43 -7.27 2.08
C ARG A 76 7.27 -7.29 0.83
N PHE A 77 7.92 -8.42 0.59
CA PHE A 77 8.70 -8.67 -0.61
C PHE A 77 8.73 -10.17 -0.93
N THR A 78 8.83 -10.50 -2.21
CA THR A 78 9.03 -11.87 -2.68
C THR A 78 9.68 -11.87 -4.06
N SER A 79 10.53 -12.87 -4.34
CA SER A 79 11.05 -13.16 -5.68
C SER A 79 10.24 -14.27 -6.39
N GLU A 80 9.24 -14.83 -5.70
CA GLU A 80 8.45 -15.95 -6.18
C GLU A 80 6.95 -15.71 -5.97
N TYR A 81 6.11 -16.47 -6.67
CA TYR A 81 4.66 -16.50 -6.45
C TYR A 81 4.26 -17.34 -5.23
N ALA A 82 4.83 -16.97 -4.08
CA ALA A 82 4.65 -17.58 -2.77
C ALA A 82 4.25 -16.52 -1.72
N MET A 83 4.07 -16.95 -0.46
CA MET A 83 3.79 -16.04 0.66
C MET A 83 4.92 -15.02 0.78
N PRO A 84 4.64 -13.70 0.65
CA PRO A 84 5.68 -12.70 0.75
C PRO A 84 6.31 -12.64 2.16
N GLY A 85 7.63 -12.59 2.19
CA GLY A 85 8.40 -12.34 3.40
C GLY A 85 8.24 -10.90 3.88
N VAL A 86 8.63 -10.64 5.12
CA VAL A 86 8.72 -9.27 5.65
C VAL A 86 9.81 -8.53 4.86
N TYR A 87 9.48 -7.33 4.38
CA TYR A 87 10.47 -6.46 3.75
C TYR A 87 11.46 -5.94 4.81
N SER A 88 12.76 -6.10 4.56
CA SER A 88 13.82 -5.73 5.51
C SER A 88 14.58 -4.46 5.14
N GLY A 89 14.15 -3.73 4.10
CA GLY A 89 14.74 -2.44 3.75
C GLY A 89 14.27 -1.31 4.67
N ASN A 90 14.64 -0.07 4.33
CA ASN A 90 14.45 1.09 5.21
C ASN A 90 13.05 1.72 5.18
N ALA A 91 12.16 1.21 4.31
CA ALA A 91 10.83 1.76 4.15
C ALA A 91 10.01 1.66 5.43
N THR A 92 9.28 2.74 5.73
CA THR A 92 8.39 2.79 6.90
C THR A 92 7.03 3.37 6.53
N VAL A 93 6.01 2.93 7.26
CA VAL A 93 4.63 3.37 7.06
C VAL A 93 4.09 3.97 8.34
N LYS A 94 3.52 5.17 8.24
CA LYS A 94 2.84 5.84 9.34
C LYS A 94 1.41 6.22 8.96
N PRO A 95 0.38 5.77 9.68
CA PRO A 95 -1.00 6.14 9.39
C PRO A 95 -1.26 7.62 9.68
N ILE A 96 -1.98 8.30 8.78
CA ILE A 96 -2.53 9.65 9.01
C ILE A 96 -3.96 9.52 9.52
N SER A 97 -4.77 8.70 8.86
CA SER A 97 -6.15 8.41 9.26
C SER A 97 -6.58 7.04 8.76
N ALA A 98 -7.40 6.33 9.53
CA ALA A 98 -7.96 5.04 9.14
C ALA A 98 -9.44 4.96 9.48
N THR A 99 -10.20 4.20 8.70
CA THR A 99 -11.60 3.87 8.96
C THR A 99 -11.82 2.40 8.65
N ALA A 100 -12.47 1.64 9.52
CA ALA A 100 -12.91 0.28 9.25
C ALA A 100 -14.38 0.13 9.66
N ASN A 101 -15.16 -0.55 8.83
CA ASN A 101 -16.56 -0.88 9.10
C ASN A 101 -17.01 -2.10 8.29
N SER A 102 -18.29 -2.45 8.36
CA SER A 102 -18.86 -3.61 7.67
C SER A 102 -18.75 -3.56 6.13
N THR A 103 -18.46 -2.40 5.55
CA THR A 103 -18.30 -2.22 4.09
C THR A 103 -16.84 -2.27 3.64
N GLY A 104 -15.90 -2.44 4.56
CA GLY A 104 -14.46 -2.47 4.30
C GLY A 104 -13.71 -1.43 5.10
N PHE A 105 -12.53 -1.06 4.62
CA PHE A 105 -11.66 -0.10 5.30
C PHE A 105 -11.01 0.89 4.34
N SER A 106 -10.52 2.00 4.90
CA SER A 106 -9.69 2.95 4.19
C SER A 106 -8.58 3.47 5.08
N LEU A 107 -7.47 3.84 4.47
CA LEU A 107 -6.26 4.30 5.12
C LEU A 107 -5.64 5.43 4.31
N ILE A 108 -5.35 6.54 4.97
CA ILE A 108 -4.38 7.53 4.50
C ILE A 108 -3.10 7.30 5.29
N PHE A 109 -1.97 7.19 4.61
CA PHE A 109 -0.68 6.87 5.22
C PHE A 109 0.45 7.64 4.56
N HIS A 110 1.48 7.95 5.32
CA HIS A 110 2.78 8.35 4.80
C HIS A 110 3.66 7.10 4.66
N CYS A 111 4.17 6.87 3.46
CA CYS A 111 5.10 5.79 3.14
C CYS A 111 6.45 6.44 2.85
N GLN A 112 7.35 6.37 3.83
CA GLN A 112 8.70 6.88 3.71
C GLN A 112 9.59 5.81 3.08
N ASP A 113 10.44 6.20 2.13
CA ASP A 113 11.40 5.34 1.45
C ASP A 113 10.77 4.18 0.65
N CYS A 114 9.50 4.34 0.24
CA CYS A 114 8.72 3.28 -0.40
C CYS A 114 8.80 3.27 -1.93
N LEU A 115 9.24 4.36 -2.56
CA LEU A 115 9.35 4.44 -4.04
C LEU A 115 10.65 3.84 -4.57
N HIS A 116 11.43 3.21 -3.70
CA HIS A 116 12.52 2.32 -4.06
C HIS A 116 12.58 1.16 -3.08
N TRP A 117 13.27 0.10 -3.50
CA TRP A 117 13.39 -1.09 -2.67
C TRP A 117 14.72 -1.79 -2.86
N SER A 118 15.14 -2.45 -1.78
CA SER A 118 16.31 -3.32 -1.75
C SER A 118 16.02 -4.48 -0.81
N GLN A 119 16.05 -5.70 -1.34
CA GLN A 119 15.87 -6.94 -0.58
C GLN A 119 16.86 -7.98 -1.10
N GLY A 120 17.87 -8.31 -0.29
CA GLY A 120 18.96 -9.17 -0.74
C GLY A 120 19.72 -8.51 -1.90
N GLU A 121 19.88 -9.23 -3.01
CA GLU A 121 20.52 -8.73 -4.23
C GLU A 121 19.56 -7.97 -5.15
N THR A 122 18.24 -8.07 -4.92
CA THR A 122 17.24 -7.42 -5.74
C THR A 122 17.06 -5.97 -5.33
N THR A 123 17.17 -5.06 -6.30
CA THR A 123 16.91 -3.63 -6.13
C THR A 123 15.99 -3.13 -7.23
N GLY A 124 15.20 -2.10 -6.93
CA GLY A 124 14.31 -1.47 -7.90
C GLY A 124 13.74 -0.15 -7.39
N SER A 125 13.04 0.56 -8.26
CA SER A 125 12.42 1.85 -7.94
C SER A 125 11.27 2.19 -8.88
N ALA A 126 10.42 3.09 -8.42
CA ALA A 126 9.36 3.73 -9.19
C ALA A 126 9.77 5.18 -9.50
N SER A 127 9.80 5.55 -10.77
CA SER A 127 10.30 6.86 -11.20
C SER A 127 9.16 7.88 -11.34
N THR A 128 8.92 8.68 -10.30
CA THR A 128 7.86 9.70 -10.32
C THR A 128 8.13 10.80 -11.36
N SER A 129 9.41 11.10 -11.64
CA SER A 129 9.80 12.10 -12.64
C SER A 129 9.50 11.69 -14.09
N SER A 130 9.26 10.38 -14.32
CA SER A 130 8.76 9.89 -15.61
C SER A 130 7.29 10.28 -15.87
N GLY A 131 6.57 10.72 -14.84
CA GLY A 131 5.12 10.98 -14.88
C GLY A 131 4.28 9.71 -14.91
N LEU A 132 4.88 8.54 -14.74
CA LEU A 132 4.22 7.23 -14.78
C LEU A 132 4.61 6.38 -13.57
N LEU A 133 3.64 5.71 -12.95
CA LEU A 133 3.87 4.70 -11.92
C LEU A 133 3.23 3.39 -12.32
N ASP A 134 4.04 2.33 -12.46
CA ASP A 134 3.53 0.99 -12.67
C ASP A 134 3.04 0.41 -11.34
N LEU A 135 1.73 0.27 -11.23
CA LEU A 135 1.06 -0.17 -10.02
C LEU A 135 0.39 -1.51 -10.23
N GLY A 136 0.28 -2.26 -9.14
CA GLY A 136 -0.58 -3.42 -9.07
C GLY A 136 -1.38 -3.41 -7.78
N TYR A 137 -2.50 -4.10 -7.79
CA TYR A 137 -3.33 -4.30 -6.61
C TYR A 137 -3.67 -5.77 -6.44
N ALA A 138 -3.93 -6.14 -5.19
CA ALA A 138 -4.43 -7.45 -4.80
C ALA A 138 -5.46 -7.30 -3.68
N GLN A 139 -6.43 -8.20 -3.61
CA GLN A 139 -7.41 -8.26 -2.54
C GLN A 139 -7.79 -9.70 -2.22
N SER A 140 -7.93 -10.03 -0.93
CA SER A 140 -8.60 -11.25 -0.50
C SER A 140 -9.75 -10.97 0.45
N VAL A 141 -10.77 -11.81 0.38
CA VAL A 141 -11.87 -11.85 1.37
C VAL A 141 -11.47 -12.59 2.64
N LYS A 142 -10.38 -13.37 2.61
CA LYS A 142 -9.90 -14.14 3.76
C LYS A 142 -9.09 -13.26 4.69
N ALA A 143 -9.48 -13.21 5.95
CA ALA A 143 -8.75 -12.49 6.98
C ALA A 143 -7.32 -13.04 7.14
N PRO A 144 -6.31 -12.18 7.37
CA PRO A 144 -4.98 -12.62 7.75
C PRO A 144 -4.99 -13.38 9.09
N SER A 145 -4.11 -14.38 9.24
CA SER A 145 -3.84 -14.98 10.55
C SER A 145 -2.67 -14.28 11.24
N ASN A 146 -2.69 -14.19 12.57
CA ASN A 146 -1.72 -13.44 13.38
C ASN A 146 -1.62 -11.96 12.96
N PRO A 147 -2.76 -11.23 12.86
CA PRO A 147 -2.79 -9.88 12.33
C PRO A 147 -1.99 -8.88 13.18
N SER A 148 -1.71 -9.19 14.45
CA SER A 148 -1.01 -8.28 15.35
C SER A 148 0.51 -8.26 15.22
N CYS A 149 1.11 -9.13 14.40
CA CYS A 149 2.57 -9.25 14.27
C CYS A 149 2.98 -9.45 12.81
N ALA A 150 3.72 -8.51 12.20
CA ALA A 150 4.14 -8.67 10.82
C ALA A 150 5.04 -9.90 10.62
N ALA A 151 5.91 -10.23 11.58
CA ALA A 151 6.78 -11.40 11.45
C ALA A 151 6.00 -12.74 11.36
N GLU A 152 4.83 -12.81 11.97
CA GLU A 152 4.01 -14.04 12.06
C GLU A 152 2.77 -14.03 11.15
N LEU A 153 2.44 -12.86 10.58
CA LEU A 153 1.30 -12.67 9.69
C LEU A 153 1.31 -13.69 8.57
N LYS A 154 0.18 -14.35 8.33
CA LYS A 154 -0.02 -15.15 7.11
C LYS A 154 -1.21 -14.65 6.32
N LEU A 155 -1.01 -14.61 5.01
CA LEU A 155 -2.00 -14.18 4.03
C LEU A 155 -2.39 -15.40 3.18
N ALA A 156 -3.68 -15.61 3.02
CA ALA A 156 -4.14 -16.45 1.92
C ALA A 156 -3.88 -15.73 0.59
N ARG A 157 -3.76 -16.49 -0.50
CA ARG A 157 -3.69 -15.91 -1.86
C ARG A 157 -4.89 -14.98 -2.11
N HIS A 158 -4.65 -13.85 -2.76
CA HIS A 158 -5.68 -12.92 -3.18
C HIS A 158 -6.70 -13.55 -4.13
N ASP A 159 -7.95 -13.12 -4.01
CA ASP A 159 -9.07 -13.54 -4.86
C ASP A 159 -9.16 -12.68 -6.13
N ILE A 160 -8.72 -11.41 -6.04
CA ILE A 160 -8.74 -10.43 -7.13
C ILE A 160 -7.38 -9.75 -7.21
N GLN A 161 -6.90 -9.52 -8.42
CA GLN A 161 -5.67 -8.78 -8.71
C GLN A 161 -5.78 -7.99 -10.01
N GLY A 162 -4.87 -7.05 -10.21
CA GLY A 162 -4.67 -6.40 -11.50
C GLY A 162 -3.48 -5.45 -11.47
N THR A 163 -3.05 -5.02 -12.65
CA THR A 163 -1.96 -4.07 -12.84
C THR A 163 -2.39 -2.95 -13.76
N TRP A 164 -1.83 -1.76 -13.58
CA TRP A 164 -2.04 -0.62 -14.45
C TRP A 164 -0.91 0.39 -14.30
N THR A 165 -0.67 1.17 -15.34
CA THR A 165 0.23 2.33 -15.27
C THR A 165 -0.59 3.55 -14.88
N ALA A 166 -0.33 4.12 -13.71
CA ALA A 166 -0.92 5.37 -13.25
C ALA A 166 -0.18 6.55 -13.85
N MET A 167 -0.91 7.46 -14.50
CA MET A 167 -0.37 8.73 -14.97
C MET A 167 -0.38 9.76 -13.83
N LEU A 168 0.76 10.39 -13.62
CA LEU A 168 0.93 11.50 -12.68
C LEU A 168 0.83 12.82 -13.46
N ASP A 169 -0.08 13.68 -13.04
CA ASP A 169 -0.16 15.06 -13.48
C ASP A 169 0.27 16.00 -12.36
N ASP A 170 0.29 17.31 -12.64
CA ASP A 170 0.68 18.34 -11.67
C ASP A 170 -0.18 18.33 -10.39
N HIS A 171 -1.34 17.66 -10.36
CA HIS A 171 -2.16 17.52 -9.16
C HIS A 171 -1.70 16.39 -8.23
N ALA A 172 -0.77 15.54 -8.66
CA ALA A 172 -0.14 14.54 -7.82
C ALA A 172 0.91 15.16 -6.88
N ALA A 173 1.59 16.22 -7.31
CA ALA A 173 2.62 16.93 -6.54
C ALA A 173 2.04 18.17 -5.83
N SER A 174 2.50 18.48 -4.62
CA SER A 174 1.98 19.64 -3.88
C SER A 174 2.98 20.28 -2.92
N ASP A 175 3.01 21.61 -2.89
CA ASP A 175 3.72 22.40 -1.87
C ASP A 175 3.18 22.17 -0.44
N SER A 176 1.99 21.57 -0.31
CA SER A 176 1.40 21.22 0.98
C SER A 176 1.84 19.85 1.49
N TYR A 177 2.63 19.08 0.73
CA TYR A 177 3.03 17.72 1.06
C TYR A 177 3.66 17.62 2.45
N ASP A 178 4.58 18.53 2.80
CA ASP A 178 5.23 18.56 4.11
C ASP A 178 4.25 18.74 5.27
N LYS A 179 3.23 19.58 5.07
CA LYS A 179 2.18 19.79 6.07
C LYS A 179 1.33 18.54 6.25
N TRP A 180 1.05 17.82 5.17
CA TRP A 180 0.24 16.60 5.21
C TRP A 180 0.99 15.42 5.81
N ARG A 181 2.28 15.22 5.47
CA ARG A 181 3.05 14.11 6.06
C ARG A 181 3.28 14.30 7.56
N ALA A 182 3.35 15.55 8.03
CA ALA A 182 3.45 15.86 9.46
C ALA A 182 2.21 15.45 10.27
N LEU A 183 1.08 15.10 9.63
CA LEU A 183 -0.10 14.54 10.29
C LEU A 183 0.03 13.03 10.58
N ALA A 184 1.08 12.38 10.07
CA ALA A 184 1.29 10.96 10.25
C ALA A 184 1.62 10.63 11.71
N LYS A 185 0.95 9.60 12.22
CA LYS A 185 1.03 9.13 13.60
C LYS A 185 1.80 7.82 13.63
N ASP A 186 2.24 7.42 14.83
CA ASP A 186 2.86 6.12 14.99
C ASP A 186 1.83 5.01 14.74
N ALA A 187 2.29 3.93 14.12
CA ALA A 187 1.47 2.75 13.87
C ALA A 187 1.11 2.04 15.18
N VAL A 188 0.01 1.26 15.15
CA VAL A 188 -0.38 0.44 16.30
C VAL A 188 0.75 -0.55 16.60
N PRO A 189 1.23 -0.63 17.87
CA PRO A 189 2.31 -1.54 18.22
C PRO A 189 2.04 -2.99 17.83
N GLU A 190 3.10 -3.70 17.45
CA GLU A 190 3.05 -5.13 17.20
C GLU A 190 2.91 -5.91 18.51
N LYS A 191 2.24 -7.06 18.42
CA LYS A 191 2.09 -8.05 19.49
C LYS A 191 2.48 -9.39 18.91
N CYS A 192 3.78 -9.64 18.85
CA CYS A 192 4.36 -10.92 18.45
C CYS A 192 4.41 -11.88 19.65
N SER A 193 4.39 -13.17 19.37
CA SER A 193 4.71 -14.18 20.38
C SER A 193 6.18 -14.05 20.81
N ALA A 194 6.44 -14.36 22.09
CA ALA A 194 7.77 -14.29 22.68
C ALA A 194 8.64 -15.48 22.26
#